data_AF-A0A836X6Y4-F1
#
_entry.id   AF-A0A836X6Y4-F1
#
_cell.length_a   1.000
_cell.length_b   1.000
_cell.length_c   1.000
_cell.angle_alpha   90.00
_cell.angle_beta   90.00
_cell.angle_gamma   90.00
#
_symmetry.space_group_name_H-M   'P 1'
#
loop_
_entity.id
_entity.type
_entity.pdbx_description
1 polymer ?
#
loop_
_entity_poly.entity_id
_entity_poly.type
_entity_poly.pdbx_seq_one_letter_code
_entity_poly.pdbx_strand_id
1 'polypeptide(L)'
;MPIPDENVLSPEDHEHFLTQGYLVVRDMVPPEILAKAVAALEAEGSDPDLDPAAACTTDKVHQVISELFGAQYSFEKKRSGNDMKRPHQPGVQWRAPVAHVDDAYPTLMPNGWAVGTFIFLTPVQSRGGAFIYFSGSPLRYRQGMAQSFHSIKELAPAVAYSGPSAEFLAEPGDVLFFHHLMGHTGSDNLVDPLTRHALLTRWVPRERIVPGDKLFAQMSTIEKANSARYLQHHFAVDLQVRNTPTDVESGVILRDGFAGLGAVQTYALLHFNGAAQLIYTTTEDPALVRHLCSEDLVRWREVGSLPMNDGAICSLHLHQYGFAAVLALTNEEGVARVYSSDDFAAWHMMCEVQHSEATTPWFIYAKYPSKIAGGQALYVVPEANASQAWCRWGEDWAVAAEGAEESLAVQAPAGCFIKDLVVAAYFSDRQCAFVADVQEEGRSTTKPYYLLPEDVAVADGELQPLAYVGAAPLHHIRIFNRGPSYWLLTFLRDCGGQERLFWGCIDWEASPPTLRPLPDAEAFDRAKSVVGLI
;
A
#
# COMPACT_ATOMS: atom_id res chain seq x y z
N MET A 1 25.75 24.71 27.44
CA MET A 1 25.16 24.42 26.11
C MET A 1 25.60 23.01 25.75
N PRO A 2 24.68 22.10 25.41
CA PRO A 2 25.10 20.78 24.92
C PRO A 2 25.94 21.00 23.65
N ILE A 3 27.07 20.28 23.55
CA ILE A 3 27.86 20.21 22.32
C ILE A 3 26.89 19.67 21.25
N PRO A 4 26.83 20.26 20.03
CA PRO A 4 26.02 19.66 18.98
C PRO A 4 26.50 18.22 18.80
N ASP A 5 25.60 17.25 18.93
CA ASP A 5 25.92 15.85 18.63
C ASP A 5 26.53 15.83 17.22
N GLU A 6 27.75 15.32 17.13
CA GLU A 6 28.48 15.17 15.88
C GLU A 6 27.65 14.23 14.99
N ASN A 7 27.31 14.66 13.77
CA ASN A 7 26.54 13.83 12.83
C ASN A 7 27.25 12.50 12.64
N VAL A 8 26.50 11.40 12.70
CA VAL A 8 27.03 10.05 12.44
C VAL A 8 27.21 9.83 10.94
N LEU A 9 26.32 10.39 10.12
CA LEU A 9 26.35 10.24 8.67
C LEU A 9 27.05 11.41 7.97
N SER A 10 27.86 11.08 6.97
CA SER A 10 28.40 12.05 6.01
C SER A 10 27.37 12.40 4.93
N PRO A 11 27.53 13.52 4.21
CA PRO A 11 26.73 13.81 3.02
C PRO A 11 26.77 12.68 1.98
N GLU A 12 27.89 11.99 1.85
CA GLU A 12 28.06 10.84 0.95
C GLU A 12 27.22 9.64 1.37
N ASP A 13 27.04 9.39 2.68
CA ASP A 13 26.18 8.31 3.18
C ASP A 13 24.71 8.58 2.85
N HIS A 14 24.28 9.83 2.96
CA HIS A 14 22.94 10.25 2.56
C HIS A 14 22.71 10.05 1.06
N GLU A 15 23.66 10.46 0.21
CA GLU A 15 23.58 10.25 -1.23
C GLU A 15 23.63 8.75 -1.59
N HIS A 16 24.43 7.96 -0.87
CA HIS A 16 24.48 6.51 -1.04
C HIS A 16 23.11 5.87 -0.73
N PHE A 17 22.46 6.29 0.36
CA PHE A 17 21.11 5.82 0.69
C PHE A 17 20.09 6.17 -0.41
N LEU A 18 20.15 7.38 -0.96
CA LEU A 18 19.24 7.81 -2.04
C LEU A 18 19.45 7.02 -3.34
N THR A 19 20.70 6.74 -3.68
CA THR A 19 21.06 6.08 -4.96
C THR A 19 20.97 4.56 -4.88
N GLN A 20 21.36 3.98 -3.75
CA GLN A 20 21.42 2.53 -3.59
C GLN A 20 20.23 1.96 -2.83
N GLY A 21 19.56 2.75 -1.99
CA GLY A 21 18.45 2.31 -1.13
C GLY A 21 18.90 1.74 0.21
N TYR A 22 20.19 1.81 0.54
CA TYR A 22 20.74 1.35 1.80
C TYR A 22 21.99 2.15 2.19
N LEU A 23 22.42 2.02 3.44
CA LEU A 23 23.75 2.40 3.91
C LEU A 23 24.23 1.42 4.97
N VAL A 24 25.53 1.44 5.25
CA VAL A 24 26.17 0.58 6.25
C VAL A 24 26.97 1.44 7.19
N VAL A 25 26.78 1.24 8.49
CA VAL A 25 27.63 1.84 9.51
C VAL A 25 28.29 0.72 10.29
N ARG A 26 29.62 0.76 10.36
CA ARG A 26 30.43 -0.29 10.99
C ARG A 26 30.58 -0.07 12.48
N ASP A 27 30.81 -1.16 13.20
CA ASP A 27 31.17 -1.15 14.63
C ASP A 27 30.18 -0.34 15.51
N MET A 28 28.88 -0.40 15.23
CA MET A 28 27.86 0.35 15.99
C MET A 28 27.52 -0.29 17.34
N VAL A 29 27.85 -1.57 17.51
CA VAL A 29 27.59 -2.33 18.73
C VAL A 29 28.92 -2.78 19.33
N PRO A 30 29.20 -2.44 20.61
CA PRO A 30 30.43 -2.85 21.27
C PRO A 30 30.60 -4.38 21.34
N PRO A 31 31.83 -4.91 21.15
CA PRO A 31 32.10 -6.36 21.16
C PRO A 31 31.62 -7.10 22.42
N GLU A 32 31.69 -6.48 23.59
CA GLU A 32 31.24 -7.06 24.85
C GLU A 32 29.71 -7.19 24.94
N ILE A 33 28.97 -6.32 24.27
CA ILE A 33 27.51 -6.43 24.16
C ILE A 33 27.16 -7.53 23.18
N LEU A 34 27.85 -7.60 22.03
CA LEU A 34 27.68 -8.64 21.03
C LEU A 34 27.89 -10.05 21.61
N ALA A 35 28.99 -10.25 22.35
CA ALA A 35 29.30 -11.55 22.96
C ALA A 35 28.18 -12.02 23.91
N LYS A 36 27.65 -11.11 24.74
CA LYS A 36 26.53 -11.41 25.65
C LYS A 36 25.24 -11.69 24.89
N ALA A 37 24.94 -10.90 23.87
CA ALA A 37 23.75 -11.05 23.04
C ALA A 37 23.74 -12.40 22.31
N VAL A 38 24.86 -12.79 21.71
CA VAL A 38 25.00 -14.11 21.04
C VAL A 38 24.87 -15.25 22.05
N ALA A 39 25.55 -15.17 23.20
CA ALA A 39 25.44 -16.19 24.25
C ALA A 39 23.99 -16.37 24.74
N ALA A 40 23.24 -15.27 24.89
CA ALA A 40 21.83 -15.31 25.26
C ALA A 40 20.96 -15.95 24.15
N LEU A 41 21.22 -15.67 22.88
CA LEU A 41 20.48 -16.25 21.75
C LEU A 41 20.77 -17.75 21.56
N GLU A 42 21.99 -18.21 21.86
CA GLU A 42 22.38 -19.62 21.81
C GLU A 42 22.03 -20.40 23.10
N ALA A 43 21.40 -19.75 24.09
CA ALA A 43 21.00 -20.31 25.38
C ALA A 43 22.15 -20.91 26.23
N GLU A 44 23.41 -20.54 25.96
CA GLU A 44 24.56 -20.94 26.77
C GLU A 44 24.78 -19.94 27.92
N GLY A 45 24.37 -20.31 29.14
CA GLY A 45 24.62 -19.50 30.34
C GLY A 45 23.92 -18.13 30.34
N SER A 46 22.78 -18.02 29.66
CA SER A 46 22.05 -16.76 29.46
C SER A 46 21.70 -16.10 30.79
N ASP A 47 22.10 -14.84 30.93
CA ASP A 47 21.40 -13.91 31.82
C ASP A 47 19.94 -13.83 31.34
N PRO A 48 18.97 -14.39 32.09
CA PRO A 48 17.57 -14.43 31.66
C PRO A 48 16.96 -13.04 31.51
N ASP A 49 17.63 -12.02 32.05
CA ASP A 49 17.18 -10.63 32.02
C ASP A 49 17.77 -9.84 30.82
N LEU A 50 18.71 -10.42 30.06
CA LEU A 50 19.26 -9.78 28.86
C LEU A 50 18.34 -9.96 27.67
N ASP A 51 17.77 -8.86 27.17
CA ASP A 51 17.16 -8.79 25.84
C ASP A 51 18.25 -8.42 24.79
N PRO A 52 18.67 -9.35 23.92
CA PRO A 52 19.70 -9.10 22.90
C PRO A 52 19.36 -7.95 21.97
N ALA A 53 18.08 -7.81 21.60
CA ALA A 53 17.64 -6.75 20.70
C ALA A 53 17.68 -5.39 21.39
N ALA A 54 17.30 -5.33 22.65
CA ALA A 54 17.36 -4.10 23.43
C ALA A 54 18.80 -3.63 23.66
N ALA A 55 19.70 -4.57 23.94
CA ALA A 55 21.11 -4.31 24.19
C ALA A 55 21.85 -3.86 22.92
N CYS A 56 21.59 -4.49 21.77
CA CYS A 56 22.30 -4.18 20.53
C CYS A 56 21.75 -2.96 19.79
N THR A 57 20.53 -2.51 20.07
CA THR A 57 19.99 -1.27 19.50
C THR A 57 20.55 -0.05 20.25
N THR A 58 21.75 0.39 19.86
CA THR A 58 22.48 1.47 20.55
C THR A 58 21.93 2.87 20.24
N ASP A 59 22.33 3.88 21.02
CA ASP A 59 21.92 5.27 20.75
C ASP A 59 22.44 5.77 19.40
N LYS A 60 23.59 5.26 18.93
CA LYS A 60 24.11 5.54 17.58
C LYS A 60 23.15 5.04 16.49
N VAL A 61 22.52 3.87 16.68
CA VAL A 61 21.50 3.36 15.74
C VAL A 61 20.33 4.33 15.68
N HIS A 62 19.86 4.82 16.83
CA HIS A 62 18.80 5.83 16.88
C HIS A 62 19.24 7.18 16.28
N GLN A 63 20.50 7.60 16.43
CA GLN A 63 21.03 8.82 15.80
C GLN A 63 20.98 8.71 14.27
N VAL A 64 21.47 7.62 13.70
CA VAL A 64 21.41 7.37 12.24
C VAL A 64 19.97 7.41 11.72
N ILE A 65 19.04 6.76 12.41
CA ILE A 65 17.61 6.79 12.04
C ILE A 65 17.06 8.23 12.11
N SER A 66 17.42 8.97 13.15
CA SER A 66 17.02 10.38 13.31
C SER A 66 17.59 11.28 12.22
N GLU A 67 18.82 11.04 11.77
CA GLU A 67 19.46 11.78 10.67
C GLU A 67 18.80 11.46 9.31
N LEU A 68 18.49 10.17 9.06
CA LEU A 68 17.76 9.76 7.86
C LEU A 68 16.35 10.34 7.81
N PHE A 69 15.63 10.29 8.94
CA PHE A 69 14.30 10.87 9.05
C PHE A 69 14.33 12.40 8.99
N GLY A 70 15.32 13.03 9.61
CA GLY A 70 15.40 14.49 9.75
C GLY A 70 14.73 14.99 11.02
N ALA A 71 15.14 16.18 11.47
CA ALA A 71 14.79 16.73 12.79
C ALA A 71 13.28 16.91 13.06
N GLN A 72 12.47 17.01 12.01
CA GLN A 72 11.01 17.18 12.10
C GLN A 72 10.24 15.88 12.31
N TYR A 73 10.87 14.72 12.14
CA TYR A 73 10.20 13.43 12.19
C TYR A 73 10.67 12.67 13.43
N SER A 74 9.83 12.69 14.46
CA SER A 74 10.06 11.90 15.66
C SER A 74 9.72 10.44 15.39
N PHE A 75 10.28 9.52 16.17
CA PHE A 75 9.96 8.11 16.09
C PHE A 75 10.06 7.47 17.47
N GLU A 76 9.43 6.31 17.64
CA GLU A 76 9.61 5.53 18.86
C GLU A 76 11.00 4.89 18.86
N LYS A 77 11.85 5.31 19.80
CA LYS A 77 13.17 4.72 20.07
C LYS A 77 13.04 3.36 20.77
N LYS A 78 12.28 2.45 20.17
CA LYS A 78 12.14 1.09 20.67
C LYS A 78 13.50 0.38 20.65
N ARG A 79 13.67 -0.50 21.62
CA ARG A 79 14.85 -1.34 21.82
C ARG A 79 14.39 -2.79 21.68
N SER A 80 13.96 -3.14 20.47
CA SER A 80 13.37 -4.44 20.14
C SER A 80 13.70 -4.83 18.71
N GLY A 81 13.60 -6.12 18.40
CA GLY A 81 13.94 -6.68 17.09
C GLY A 81 13.71 -8.18 17.07
N ASN A 82 13.64 -8.75 15.87
CA ASN A 82 13.50 -10.19 15.68
C ASN A 82 14.85 -10.80 15.31
N ASP A 83 15.25 -11.88 15.99
CA ASP A 83 16.41 -12.66 15.57
C ASP A 83 16.11 -13.38 14.26
N MET A 84 16.96 -13.11 13.28
CA MET A 84 16.89 -13.64 11.92
C MET A 84 17.86 -14.81 11.75
N LYS A 85 17.94 -15.74 12.72
CA LYS A 85 18.93 -16.82 12.73
C LYS A 85 19.04 -17.61 11.43
N ARG A 86 20.27 -18.01 11.10
CA ARG A 86 20.58 -18.95 10.01
C ARG A 86 21.53 -20.04 10.54
N PRO A 87 20.99 -21.19 10.96
CA PRO A 87 21.83 -22.33 11.37
C PRO A 87 22.59 -22.88 10.17
N HIS A 88 23.70 -23.58 10.44
CA HIS A 88 24.47 -24.27 9.40
C HIS A 88 23.62 -25.37 8.74
N GLN A 89 23.55 -25.33 7.42
CA GLN A 89 22.79 -26.27 6.58
C GLN A 89 23.69 -26.84 5.48
N PRO A 90 24.70 -27.65 5.85
CA PRO A 90 25.57 -28.27 4.88
C PRO A 90 24.76 -29.24 4.01
N GLY A 91 24.86 -29.09 2.69
CA GLY A 91 24.16 -29.95 1.72
C GLY A 91 22.90 -29.35 1.11
N VAL A 92 22.43 -28.20 1.59
CA VAL A 92 21.41 -27.41 0.86
C VAL A 92 22.06 -26.80 -0.38
N GLN A 93 21.36 -26.87 -1.52
CA GLN A 93 21.83 -26.28 -2.77
C GLN A 93 21.72 -24.75 -2.71
N TRP A 94 22.78 -24.05 -3.14
CA TRP A 94 22.73 -22.61 -3.33
C TRP A 94 21.68 -22.24 -4.39
N ARG A 95 20.68 -21.45 -3.98
CA ARG A 95 19.63 -20.95 -4.87
C ARG A 95 19.99 -19.55 -5.37
N ALA A 96 19.62 -19.26 -6.61
CA ALA A 96 19.70 -17.91 -7.13
C ALA A 96 18.81 -16.99 -6.27
N PRO A 97 19.32 -15.86 -5.75
CA PRO A 97 18.53 -14.94 -4.96
C PRO A 97 17.38 -14.35 -5.77
N VAL A 98 16.19 -14.28 -5.19
CA VAL A 98 15.02 -13.61 -5.76
C VAL A 98 14.65 -12.48 -4.80
N ALA A 99 14.56 -11.25 -5.30
CA ALA A 99 14.26 -10.10 -4.46
C ALA A 99 12.78 -10.10 -4.06
N HIS A 100 12.50 -9.61 -2.86
CA HIS A 100 11.18 -9.19 -2.43
C HIS A 100 11.24 -7.80 -1.79
N VAL A 101 10.06 -7.21 -1.55
CA VAL A 101 9.86 -6.07 -0.65
C VAL A 101 8.95 -6.50 0.50
N ASP A 102 9.23 -5.96 1.69
CA ASP A 102 8.75 -6.50 2.97
C ASP A 102 7.30 -6.12 3.31
N ASP A 103 6.78 -5.00 2.80
CA ASP A 103 5.39 -4.58 2.96
C ASP A 103 4.46 -5.48 2.13
N ALA A 104 3.32 -5.95 2.64
CA ALA A 104 2.39 -6.80 1.88
C ALA A 104 1.57 -6.01 0.85
N TYR A 105 1.19 -4.77 1.17
CA TYR A 105 0.52 -3.86 0.24
C TYR A 105 1.36 -2.60 0.06
N PRO A 106 2.54 -2.72 -0.55
CA PRO A 106 3.41 -1.58 -0.82
C PRO A 106 2.74 -0.58 -1.78
N THR A 107 2.98 0.70 -1.56
CA THR A 107 2.61 1.78 -2.49
C THR A 107 3.84 2.66 -2.76
N LEU A 108 3.66 3.78 -3.46
CA LEU A 108 4.73 4.76 -3.67
C LEU A 108 5.22 5.36 -2.34
N MET A 109 4.39 5.32 -1.31
CA MET A 109 4.70 5.75 0.05
C MET A 109 4.86 4.55 0.99
N PRO A 110 5.77 4.61 1.96
CA PRO A 110 5.82 3.60 3.02
C PRO A 110 4.47 3.58 3.74
N ASN A 111 3.89 2.42 4.03
CA ASN A 111 2.67 2.33 4.84
C ASN A 111 3.04 2.01 6.31
N GLY A 112 3.64 0.84 6.54
CA GLY A 112 3.94 0.37 7.90
C GLY A 112 5.33 0.76 8.46
N TRP A 113 6.27 1.16 7.60
CA TRP A 113 7.64 1.53 7.98
C TRP A 113 8.39 2.19 6.83
N ALA A 114 9.36 3.04 7.14
CA ALA A 114 10.16 3.77 6.15
C ALA A 114 11.61 3.29 6.04
N VAL A 115 12.22 2.89 7.18
CA VAL A 115 13.60 2.38 7.26
C VAL A 115 13.65 1.06 8.03
N GLY A 116 14.38 0.08 7.52
CA GLY A 116 14.67 -1.18 8.19
C GLY A 116 16.12 -1.20 8.64
N THR A 117 16.40 -1.93 9.72
CA THR A 117 17.76 -2.15 10.22
C THR A 117 18.06 -3.64 10.36
N PHE A 118 19.26 -4.03 9.94
CA PHE A 118 19.83 -5.35 10.18
C PHE A 118 21.12 -5.18 10.99
N ILE A 119 21.10 -5.57 12.27
CA ILE A 119 22.27 -5.52 13.16
C ILE A 119 22.91 -6.91 13.15
N PHE A 120 24.14 -7.05 12.65
CA PHE A 120 24.83 -8.34 12.55
C PHE A 120 25.54 -8.66 13.87
N LEU A 121 25.27 -9.83 14.43
CA LEU A 121 25.81 -10.23 15.74
C LEU A 121 26.99 -11.21 15.62
N THR A 122 27.12 -11.84 14.47
CA THR A 122 28.16 -12.81 14.13
C THR A 122 28.74 -12.45 12.77
N PRO A 123 29.99 -12.88 12.46
CA PRO A 123 30.56 -12.65 11.14
C PRO A 123 29.67 -13.26 10.04
N VAL A 124 29.60 -12.60 8.89
CA VAL A 124 28.85 -13.08 7.73
C VAL A 124 29.83 -13.40 6.61
N GLN A 125 30.04 -14.68 6.38
CA GLN A 125 30.83 -15.18 5.26
C GLN A 125 29.97 -15.29 4.00
N SER A 126 30.61 -15.30 2.82
CA SER A 126 29.90 -15.60 1.58
C SER A 126 29.27 -16.99 1.66
N ARG A 127 27.98 -17.08 1.34
CA ARG A 127 27.12 -18.26 1.54
C ARG A 127 26.94 -18.67 3.01
N GLY A 128 27.21 -17.75 3.94
CA GLY A 128 27.10 -17.92 5.39
C GLY A 128 25.78 -17.40 5.97
N GLY A 129 24.71 -17.35 5.17
CA GLY A 129 23.41 -16.85 5.62
C GLY A 129 23.26 -15.32 5.52
N ALA A 130 23.86 -14.70 4.51
CA ALA A 130 23.91 -13.25 4.34
C ALA A 130 22.54 -12.60 4.10
N PHE A 131 22.48 -11.29 4.39
CA PHE A 131 21.48 -10.41 3.79
C PHE A 131 21.90 -10.17 2.33
N ILE A 132 21.00 -10.43 1.40
CA ILE A 132 21.24 -10.19 -0.02
C ILE A 132 20.47 -8.94 -0.42
N TYR A 133 21.16 -7.97 -0.99
CA TYR A 133 20.58 -6.70 -1.42
C TYR A 133 20.69 -6.52 -2.93
N PHE A 134 19.81 -5.67 -3.46
CA PHE A 134 19.69 -5.37 -4.88
C PHE A 134 19.86 -3.87 -5.09
N SER A 135 21.11 -3.45 -5.31
CA SER A 135 21.51 -2.05 -5.25
C SER A 135 20.79 -1.17 -6.28
N GLY A 136 20.23 -0.05 -5.83
CA GLY A 136 19.47 0.89 -6.68
C GLY A 136 18.11 0.37 -7.12
N SER A 137 17.64 -0.74 -6.56
CA SER A 137 16.31 -1.28 -6.85
C SER A 137 15.16 -0.31 -6.53
N PRO A 138 15.18 0.55 -5.48
CA PRO A 138 14.06 1.45 -5.22
C PRO A 138 13.71 2.37 -6.40
N LEU A 139 14.71 2.90 -7.11
CA LEU A 139 14.48 3.76 -8.27
C LEU A 139 13.84 2.99 -9.43
N ARG A 140 14.37 1.80 -9.75
CA ARG A 140 13.84 0.94 -10.83
C ARG A 140 12.43 0.44 -10.52
N TYR A 141 12.16 0.14 -9.25
CA TYR A 141 10.82 -0.19 -8.79
C TYR A 141 9.86 0.97 -8.97
N ARG A 142 10.24 2.20 -8.60
CA ARG A 142 9.41 3.39 -8.85
C ARG A 142 9.15 3.61 -10.35
N GLN A 143 10.13 3.37 -11.21
CA GLN A 143 9.93 3.44 -12.67
C GLN A 143 8.92 2.40 -13.17
N GLY A 144 8.97 1.16 -12.67
CA GLY A 144 7.96 0.15 -12.99
C GLY A 144 6.58 0.50 -12.41
N MET A 145 6.53 0.96 -11.15
CA MET A 145 5.30 1.36 -10.48
C MET A 145 4.67 2.61 -11.11
N ALA A 146 5.45 3.47 -11.77
CA ALA A 146 4.91 4.57 -12.58
C ALA A 146 4.05 4.07 -13.73
N GLN A 147 4.10 2.77 -14.10
CA GLN A 147 3.10 2.18 -14.99
C GLN A 147 1.87 1.70 -14.21
N SER A 148 2.06 1.05 -13.06
CA SER A 148 0.94 0.57 -12.24
C SER A 148 1.33 0.55 -10.75
N PHE A 149 0.70 1.39 -9.93
CA PHE A 149 1.14 1.69 -8.56
C PHE A 149 1.15 0.49 -7.61
N HIS A 150 0.46 -0.60 -7.96
CA HIS A 150 0.33 -1.78 -7.10
C HIS A 150 1.12 -3.00 -7.60
N SER A 151 1.95 -2.87 -8.63
CA SER A 151 2.69 -3.97 -9.30
C SER A 151 4.00 -4.41 -8.64
N ILE A 152 4.39 -3.79 -7.54
CA ILE A 152 5.75 -3.97 -6.97
C ILE A 152 6.03 -5.39 -6.48
N LYS A 153 5.02 -6.17 -6.09
CA LYS A 153 5.22 -7.57 -5.71
C LYS A 153 5.67 -8.43 -6.88
N GLU A 154 5.32 -8.04 -8.09
CA GLU A 154 5.69 -8.70 -9.34
C GLU A 154 6.95 -8.09 -9.95
N LEU A 155 7.16 -6.79 -9.77
CA LEU A 155 8.39 -6.12 -10.21
C LEU A 155 9.60 -6.59 -9.41
N ALA A 156 9.48 -6.73 -8.09
CA ALA A 156 10.60 -7.09 -7.22
C ALA A 156 11.33 -8.39 -7.64
N PRO A 157 10.66 -9.54 -7.85
CA PRO A 157 11.35 -10.76 -8.25
C PRO A 157 11.97 -10.69 -9.66
N ALA A 158 11.54 -9.76 -10.52
CA ALA A 158 12.03 -9.64 -11.88
C ALA A 158 13.38 -8.89 -11.93
N VAL A 159 14.43 -9.58 -12.42
CA VAL A 159 15.82 -9.05 -12.51
C VAL A 159 15.91 -7.76 -13.31
N ALA A 160 15.02 -7.53 -14.29
CA ALA A 160 14.96 -6.27 -15.02
C ALA A 160 14.72 -5.04 -14.12
N TYR A 161 14.02 -5.23 -13.00
CA TYR A 161 13.73 -4.16 -12.05
C TYR A 161 14.59 -4.27 -10.79
N SER A 162 14.79 -5.47 -10.24
CA SER A 162 15.64 -5.61 -9.05
C SER A 162 17.13 -5.41 -9.36
N GLY A 163 17.59 -5.75 -10.56
CA GLY A 163 19.00 -5.69 -10.93
C GLY A 163 19.84 -6.84 -10.34
N PRO A 164 21.17 -6.73 -10.36
CA PRO A 164 22.04 -7.76 -9.81
C PRO A 164 21.96 -7.80 -8.27
N SER A 165 22.05 -9.01 -7.72
CA SER A 165 22.14 -9.23 -6.27
C SER A 165 23.58 -9.24 -5.79
N ALA A 166 23.77 -8.85 -4.53
CA ALA A 166 25.05 -8.98 -3.83
C ALA A 166 24.82 -9.46 -2.39
N GLU A 167 25.72 -10.31 -1.90
CA GLU A 167 25.78 -10.67 -0.48
C GLU A 167 26.36 -9.51 0.31
N PHE A 168 25.70 -9.14 1.40
CA PHE A 168 26.28 -8.26 2.40
C PHE A 168 27.11 -9.09 3.39
N LEU A 169 28.43 -8.98 3.26
CA LEU A 169 29.38 -9.55 4.21
C LEU A 169 29.63 -8.53 5.31
N ALA A 170 29.54 -8.98 6.55
CA ALA A 170 29.47 -8.11 7.72
C ALA A 170 30.36 -8.66 8.84
N GLU A 171 30.99 -7.76 9.58
CA GLU A 171 31.59 -8.09 10.86
C GLU A 171 30.55 -7.93 11.99
N PRO A 172 30.75 -8.60 13.15
CA PRO A 172 29.89 -8.38 14.31
C PRO A 172 29.87 -6.89 14.70
N GLY A 173 28.66 -6.34 14.85
CA GLY A 173 28.43 -4.94 15.22
C GLY A 173 28.17 -4.01 14.04
N ASP A 174 28.36 -4.48 12.80
CA ASP A 174 27.91 -3.77 11.61
C ASP A 174 26.39 -3.67 11.57
N VAL A 175 25.89 -2.53 11.08
CA VAL A 175 24.45 -2.29 10.90
C VAL A 175 24.16 -1.85 9.48
N LEU A 176 23.29 -2.58 8.81
CA LEU A 176 22.70 -2.22 7.53
C LEU A 176 21.40 -1.46 7.77
N PHE A 177 21.26 -0.28 7.18
CA PHE A 177 20.00 0.48 7.13
C PHE A 177 19.47 0.42 5.70
N PHE A 178 18.20 0.11 5.50
CA PHE A 178 17.62 -0.04 4.16
C PHE A 178 16.25 0.61 4.02
N HIS A 179 15.98 1.12 2.83
CA HIS A 179 14.72 1.77 2.47
C HIS A 179 13.57 0.75 2.32
N HIS A 180 12.32 1.16 2.53
CA HIS A 180 11.16 0.27 2.45
C HIS A 180 10.94 -0.42 1.10
N LEU A 181 11.38 0.22 0.01
CA LEU A 181 11.38 -0.35 -1.34
C LEU A 181 12.68 -1.06 -1.71
N MET A 182 13.64 -1.24 -0.81
CA MET A 182 14.85 -1.98 -1.15
C MET A 182 14.51 -3.43 -1.47
N GLY A 183 14.82 -3.87 -2.69
CA GLY A 183 14.83 -5.28 -3.06
C GLY A 183 15.86 -6.00 -2.22
N HIS A 184 15.42 -7.04 -1.51
CA HIS A 184 16.32 -7.85 -0.69
C HIS A 184 15.81 -9.28 -0.55
N THR A 185 16.66 -10.14 -0.02
CA THR A 185 16.30 -11.49 0.45
C THR A 185 17.35 -11.98 1.45
N GLY A 186 17.18 -13.18 2.01
CA GLY A 186 18.17 -13.82 2.87
C GLY A 186 18.73 -15.07 2.21
N SER A 187 20.02 -15.35 2.41
CA SER A 187 20.61 -16.63 2.00
C SER A 187 20.51 -17.67 3.12
N ASP A 188 20.69 -18.94 2.75
CA ASP A 188 21.01 -20.01 3.69
C ASP A 188 22.47 -19.91 4.14
N ASN A 189 22.79 -20.49 5.29
CA ASN A 189 24.16 -20.66 5.77
C ASN A 189 24.67 -22.06 5.40
N LEU A 190 25.47 -22.14 4.35
CA LEU A 190 25.97 -23.39 3.78
C LEU A 190 27.40 -23.72 4.24
N VAL A 191 28.17 -22.70 4.65
CA VAL A 191 29.63 -22.82 4.82
C VAL A 191 30.10 -22.62 6.26
N ASP A 192 29.42 -21.80 7.05
CA ASP A 192 29.87 -21.48 8.40
C ASP A 192 29.23 -22.47 9.39
N PRO A 193 30.02 -23.27 10.13
CA PRO A 193 29.48 -24.17 11.15
C PRO A 193 28.78 -23.45 12.30
N LEU A 194 29.01 -22.14 12.49
CA LEU A 194 28.33 -21.33 13.49
C LEU A 194 26.99 -20.81 12.96
N THR A 195 26.01 -20.65 13.86
CA THR A 195 24.75 -19.97 13.51
C THR A 195 25.01 -18.50 13.21
N ARG A 196 24.51 -18.01 12.09
CA ARG A 196 24.53 -16.57 11.81
C ARG A 196 23.35 -15.90 12.51
N HIS A 197 23.63 -15.00 13.44
CA HIS A 197 22.64 -14.17 14.12
C HIS A 197 22.63 -12.74 13.59
N ALA A 198 21.43 -12.20 13.41
CA ALA A 198 21.24 -10.79 13.11
C ALA A 198 19.85 -10.35 13.57
N LEU A 199 19.71 -9.09 13.96
CA LEU A 199 18.47 -8.54 14.46
C LEU A 199 17.82 -7.64 13.41
N LEU A 200 16.57 -7.95 13.06
CA LEU A 200 15.76 -7.12 12.17
C LEU A 200 14.80 -6.24 12.97
N THR A 201 14.85 -4.94 12.71
CA THR A 201 13.89 -3.97 13.25
C THR A 201 13.42 -3.05 12.12
N ARG A 202 12.16 -2.63 12.19
CA ARG A 202 11.54 -1.68 11.23
C ARG A 202 11.16 -0.40 11.95
N TRP A 203 11.42 0.73 11.32
CA TRP A 203 11.30 2.08 11.88
C TRP A 203 10.32 2.88 11.03
N VAL A 204 9.42 3.57 11.73
CA VAL A 204 8.40 4.43 11.15
C VAL A 204 8.42 5.76 11.92
N PRO A 205 8.39 6.90 11.24
CA PRO A 205 8.17 8.17 11.92
C PRO A 205 6.76 8.21 12.53
N ARG A 206 6.59 8.97 13.62
CA ARG A 206 5.28 9.21 14.24
C ARG A 206 4.43 10.09 13.36
N GLU A 207 5.06 11.06 12.70
CA GLU A 207 4.42 11.95 11.75
C GLU A 207 4.47 11.35 10.35
N ARG A 208 3.41 11.56 9.58
CA ARG A 208 3.34 11.16 8.18
C ARG A 208 4.40 11.88 7.35
N ILE A 209 5.14 11.13 6.54
CA ILE A 209 6.05 11.69 5.54
C ILE A 209 5.21 12.26 4.40
N VAL A 210 5.41 13.54 4.05
CA VAL A 210 4.71 14.20 2.94
C VAL A 210 5.75 14.73 1.95
N PRO A 211 6.24 13.90 1.03
CA PRO A 211 7.39 14.24 0.21
C PRO A 211 7.11 15.40 -0.77
N GLY A 212 5.87 15.68 -1.15
CA GLY A 212 5.58 16.79 -2.07
C GLY A 212 5.64 18.19 -1.45
N ASP A 213 5.61 18.31 -0.12
CA ASP A 213 5.32 19.60 0.55
C ASP A 213 6.50 20.58 0.63
N LYS A 214 7.75 20.09 0.56
CA LYS A 214 8.96 20.90 0.84
C LYS A 214 9.78 21.25 -0.40
N LEU A 215 10.57 22.31 -0.37
CA LEU A 215 11.60 22.50 -1.40
C LEU A 215 12.69 21.43 -1.27
N PHE A 216 13.34 21.04 -2.38
CA PHE A 216 14.38 19.98 -2.38
C PHE A 216 15.49 20.19 -1.36
N ALA A 217 15.93 21.44 -1.18
CA ALA A 217 16.95 21.80 -0.22
C ALA A 217 16.51 21.67 1.26
N GLN A 218 15.20 21.57 1.52
CA GLN A 218 14.61 21.47 2.86
C GLN A 218 14.18 20.04 3.22
N MET A 219 14.22 19.13 2.25
CA MET A 219 13.85 17.74 2.46
C MET A 219 14.94 16.99 3.23
N SER A 220 14.51 16.17 4.19
CA SER A 220 15.36 15.15 4.77
C SER A 220 15.66 14.02 3.77
N THR A 221 16.52 13.09 4.16
CA THR A 221 16.90 11.96 3.31
C THR A 221 15.72 11.05 3.03
N ILE A 222 14.89 10.76 4.04
CA ILE A 222 13.72 9.91 3.85
C ILE A 222 12.63 10.58 3.01
N GLU A 223 12.51 11.91 3.05
CA GLU A 223 11.60 12.64 2.17
C GLU A 223 12.06 12.57 0.72
N LYS A 224 13.36 12.77 0.47
CA LYS A 224 13.96 12.65 -0.87
C LYS A 224 13.82 11.22 -1.42
N ALA A 225 14.08 10.20 -0.61
CA ALA A 225 13.95 8.79 -0.99
C ALA A 225 12.50 8.39 -1.32
N ASN A 226 11.52 9.10 -0.76
CA ASN A 226 10.10 8.87 -0.99
C ASN A 226 9.44 9.81 -2.01
N SER A 227 10.16 10.85 -2.46
CA SER A 227 9.61 11.85 -3.37
C SER A 227 9.82 11.47 -4.83
N ALA A 228 8.73 11.17 -5.53
CA ALA A 228 8.76 10.92 -6.97
C ALA A 228 9.34 12.13 -7.72
N ARG A 229 8.92 13.38 -7.45
CA ARG A 229 9.52 14.56 -8.13
C ARG A 229 11.00 14.74 -7.84
N TYR A 230 11.47 14.47 -6.61
CA TYR A 230 12.88 14.63 -6.28
C TYR A 230 13.70 13.62 -7.08
N LEU A 231 13.28 12.35 -7.09
CA LEU A 231 13.98 11.29 -7.82
C LEU A 231 13.95 11.52 -9.33
N GLN A 232 12.81 11.95 -9.89
CA GLN A 232 12.69 12.34 -11.30
C GLN A 232 13.66 13.48 -11.65
N HIS A 233 13.77 14.51 -10.80
CA HIS A 233 14.71 15.61 -10.99
C HIS A 233 16.17 15.17 -10.85
N HIS A 234 16.51 14.49 -9.75
CA HIS A 234 17.87 14.11 -9.37
C HIS A 234 18.49 13.11 -10.35
N PHE A 235 17.70 12.11 -10.79
CA PHE A 235 18.15 11.06 -11.70
C PHE A 235 17.84 11.33 -13.17
N ALA A 236 17.14 12.42 -13.49
CA ALA A 236 16.69 12.76 -14.85
C ALA A 236 15.91 11.61 -15.53
N VAL A 237 14.95 11.02 -14.81
CA VAL A 237 14.07 9.94 -15.28
C VAL A 237 12.61 10.39 -15.29
N ASP A 238 11.77 9.90 -16.20
CA ASP A 238 10.32 10.16 -16.14
C ASP A 238 9.65 9.17 -15.20
N LEU A 239 9.19 9.65 -14.04
CA LEU A 239 8.36 8.90 -13.10
C LEU A 239 6.89 9.27 -13.23
N GLN A 240 6.53 9.92 -14.35
CA GLN A 240 5.17 10.38 -14.64
C GLN A 240 4.62 11.34 -13.58
N VAL A 241 5.51 12.12 -12.95
CA VAL A 241 5.08 13.15 -12.00
C VAL A 241 4.50 14.31 -12.79
N ARG A 242 3.20 14.54 -12.63
CA ARG A 242 2.45 15.61 -13.28
C ARG A 242 1.73 16.45 -12.23
N ASN A 243 2.02 17.77 -12.24
CA ASN A 243 1.29 18.72 -11.41
C ASN A 243 -0.14 18.87 -11.91
N THR A 244 -1.06 19.22 -11.02
CA THR A 244 -2.43 19.58 -11.43
C THR A 244 -2.39 20.83 -12.30
N PRO A 245 -3.08 20.86 -13.46
CA PRO A 245 -3.21 22.08 -14.23
C PRO A 245 -3.92 23.16 -13.40
N THR A 246 -3.39 24.39 -13.39
CA THR A 246 -3.90 25.51 -12.58
C THR A 246 -4.82 26.44 -13.36
N ASP A 247 -5.28 26.02 -14.53
CA ASP A 247 -6.23 26.78 -15.33
C ASP A 247 -7.64 26.77 -14.70
N VAL A 248 -8.46 27.72 -15.17
CA VAL A 248 -9.81 27.93 -14.64
C VAL A 248 -10.69 26.70 -14.81
N GLU A 249 -10.54 25.94 -15.89
CA GLU A 249 -11.35 24.75 -16.18
C GLU A 249 -11.06 23.64 -15.16
N SER A 250 -9.79 23.40 -14.86
CA SER A 250 -9.35 22.43 -13.85
C SER A 250 -9.86 22.80 -12.45
N GLY A 251 -9.82 24.08 -12.09
CA GLY A 251 -10.41 24.56 -10.83
C GLY A 251 -11.93 24.41 -10.76
N VAL A 252 -12.63 24.56 -11.90
CA VAL A 252 -14.08 24.31 -11.99
C VAL A 252 -14.37 22.82 -11.81
N ILE A 253 -13.62 21.93 -12.46
CA ILE A 253 -13.81 20.47 -12.36
C ILE A 253 -13.64 19.98 -10.92
N LEU A 254 -12.60 20.43 -10.21
CA LEU A 254 -12.34 20.01 -8.83
C LEU A 254 -13.42 20.51 -7.86
N ARG A 255 -13.95 21.72 -8.08
CA ARG A 255 -14.98 22.31 -7.24
C ARG A 255 -16.38 21.75 -7.52
N ASP A 256 -16.74 21.65 -8.80
CA ASP A 256 -18.11 21.42 -9.27
C ASP A 256 -18.36 19.98 -9.76
N GLY A 257 -17.30 19.16 -9.78
CA GLY A 257 -17.31 17.77 -10.21
C GLY A 257 -17.25 17.61 -11.72
N PHE A 258 -17.07 16.36 -12.17
CA PHE A 258 -16.94 16.03 -13.58
C PHE A 258 -18.30 16.06 -14.31
N ALA A 259 -18.79 17.26 -14.64
CA ALA A 259 -20.10 17.46 -15.27
C ALA A 259 -20.21 16.84 -16.69
N GLY A 260 -19.08 16.65 -17.38
CA GLY A 260 -19.03 16.10 -18.74
C GLY A 260 -19.32 14.60 -18.86
N LEU A 261 -19.48 13.88 -17.75
CA LEU A 261 -19.72 12.43 -17.74
C LEU A 261 -21.20 12.04 -17.89
N GLY A 262 -22.11 13.00 -17.94
CA GLY A 262 -23.55 12.73 -17.80
C GLY A 262 -23.94 12.43 -16.35
N ALA A 263 -25.10 11.81 -16.14
CA ALA A 263 -25.53 11.35 -14.82
C ALA A 263 -24.91 9.97 -14.54
N VAL A 264 -23.76 9.97 -13.85
CA VAL A 264 -23.01 8.74 -13.55
C VAL A 264 -23.83 7.86 -12.61
N GLN A 265 -24.00 6.59 -12.96
CA GLN A 265 -24.68 5.61 -12.09
C GLN A 265 -23.69 4.90 -11.18
N THR A 266 -22.64 4.32 -11.77
CA THR A 266 -21.54 3.69 -11.03
C THR A 266 -20.24 3.85 -11.80
N TYR A 267 -19.11 3.70 -11.11
CA TYR A 267 -17.80 3.87 -11.69
C TYR A 267 -16.72 3.11 -10.91
N ALA A 268 -15.57 2.92 -11.56
CA ALA A 268 -14.37 2.44 -10.92
C ALA A 268 -13.13 3.11 -11.51
N LEU A 269 -12.05 3.16 -10.72
CA LEU A 269 -10.85 3.92 -11.05
C LEU A 269 -9.60 3.16 -10.62
N LEU A 270 -8.58 3.11 -11.49
CA LEU A 270 -7.29 2.47 -11.22
C LEU A 270 -6.17 3.20 -11.96
N HIS A 271 -4.96 3.22 -11.40
CA HIS A 271 -3.78 3.60 -12.16
C HIS A 271 -3.16 2.37 -12.85
N PHE A 272 -3.16 2.36 -14.17
CA PHE A 272 -2.72 1.22 -14.98
C PHE A 272 -2.13 1.67 -16.31
N ASN A 273 -1.02 1.07 -16.73
CA ASN A 273 -0.27 1.41 -17.95
C ASN A 273 0.08 2.90 -18.07
N GLY A 274 0.47 3.51 -16.94
CA GLY A 274 0.99 4.87 -16.88
C GLY A 274 -0.08 5.97 -16.96
N ALA A 275 -1.34 5.61 -16.71
CA ALA A 275 -2.43 6.57 -16.66
C ALA A 275 -3.49 6.11 -15.66
N ALA A 276 -4.27 7.06 -15.16
CA ALA A 276 -5.52 6.74 -14.50
C ALA A 276 -6.55 6.28 -15.54
N GLN A 277 -7.16 5.14 -15.27
CA GLN A 277 -8.23 4.53 -16.05
C GLN A 277 -9.53 4.68 -15.28
N LEU A 278 -10.48 5.44 -15.83
CA LEU A 278 -11.82 5.61 -15.30
C LEU A 278 -12.79 4.85 -16.18
N ILE A 279 -13.54 3.93 -15.58
CA ILE A 279 -14.65 3.26 -16.23
C ILE A 279 -15.95 3.58 -15.50
N TYR A 280 -17.04 3.76 -16.23
CA TYR A 280 -18.30 4.19 -15.63
C TYR A 280 -19.49 3.83 -16.52
N THR A 281 -20.67 3.81 -15.91
CA THR A 281 -21.96 3.76 -16.60
C THR A 281 -22.76 5.02 -16.28
N THR A 282 -23.82 5.26 -17.05
CA THR A 282 -24.71 6.41 -16.89
C THR A 282 -26.14 5.93 -16.73
N THR A 283 -26.99 6.70 -16.04
CA THR A 283 -28.41 6.35 -15.89
C THR A 283 -29.17 6.27 -17.23
N GLU A 284 -28.68 6.96 -18.27
CA GLU A 284 -29.25 6.91 -19.63
C GLU A 284 -28.88 5.63 -20.39
N ASP A 285 -27.74 5.03 -20.04
CA ASP A 285 -27.20 3.82 -20.67
C ASP A 285 -26.47 2.98 -19.63
N PRO A 286 -27.23 2.29 -18.76
CA PRO A 286 -26.68 1.59 -17.61
C PRO A 286 -25.89 0.33 -18.00
N ALA A 287 -26.05 -0.15 -19.24
CA ALA A 287 -25.37 -1.35 -19.74
C ALA A 287 -24.03 -1.05 -20.43
N LEU A 288 -23.81 0.19 -20.86
CA LEU A 288 -22.58 0.58 -21.55
C LEU A 288 -21.50 1.04 -20.56
N VAL A 289 -20.47 0.22 -20.39
CA VAL A 289 -19.28 0.58 -19.61
C VAL A 289 -18.34 1.45 -20.47
N ARG A 290 -18.39 2.76 -20.24
CA ARG A 290 -17.55 3.77 -20.91
C ARG A 290 -16.16 3.80 -20.29
N HIS A 291 -15.15 4.16 -21.07
CA HIS A 291 -13.75 4.18 -20.65
C HIS A 291 -13.06 5.50 -21.00
N LEU A 292 -12.48 6.12 -19.99
CA LEU A 292 -11.68 7.34 -20.05
C LEU A 292 -10.28 7.08 -19.48
N CYS A 293 -9.29 7.82 -19.97
CA CYS A 293 -7.94 7.84 -19.42
C CYS A 293 -7.48 9.26 -19.10
N SER A 294 -6.59 9.41 -18.10
CA SER A 294 -5.98 10.69 -17.74
C SER A 294 -4.55 10.51 -17.23
N GLU A 295 -3.65 11.42 -17.62
CA GLU A 295 -2.27 11.50 -17.12
C GLU A 295 -2.13 12.52 -15.97
N ASP A 296 -3.09 13.43 -15.80
CA ASP A 296 -3.05 14.52 -14.81
C ASP A 296 -4.19 14.46 -13.77
N LEU A 297 -5.06 13.45 -13.89
CA LEU A 297 -6.23 13.16 -13.05
C LEU A 297 -7.38 14.17 -13.13
N VAL A 298 -7.29 15.14 -14.05
CA VAL A 298 -8.30 16.20 -14.23
C VAL A 298 -8.84 16.21 -15.64
N ARG A 299 -7.95 16.11 -16.64
CA ARG A 299 -8.33 16.10 -18.05
C ARG A 299 -8.43 14.67 -18.52
N TRP A 300 -9.63 14.29 -18.92
CA TRP A 300 -9.97 12.94 -19.33
C TRP A 300 -10.15 12.86 -20.84
N ARG A 301 -9.60 11.81 -21.44
CA ARG A 301 -9.76 11.49 -22.85
C ARG A 301 -10.54 10.20 -23.01
N GLU A 302 -11.57 10.23 -23.86
CA GLU A 302 -12.34 9.04 -24.20
C GLU A 302 -11.47 8.03 -24.96
N VAL A 303 -11.49 6.79 -24.48
CA VAL A 303 -10.81 5.65 -25.09
C VAL A 303 -11.80 4.81 -25.88
N GLY A 304 -13.02 4.66 -25.35
CA GLY A 304 -14.10 3.90 -25.97
C GLY A 304 -15.03 3.31 -24.93
N SER A 305 -15.52 2.10 -25.19
CA SER A 305 -16.32 1.31 -24.26
C SER A 305 -15.74 -0.09 -24.11
N LEU A 306 -15.91 -0.70 -22.95
CA LEU A 306 -15.53 -2.09 -22.75
C LEU A 306 -16.55 -3.01 -23.44
N PRO A 307 -16.12 -4.13 -24.06
CA PRO A 307 -16.99 -5.06 -24.78
C PRO A 307 -17.74 -5.99 -23.82
N MET A 308 -18.39 -5.43 -22.81
CA MET A 308 -19.15 -6.15 -21.78
C MET A 308 -20.63 -6.23 -22.19
N ASN A 309 -21.28 -7.36 -21.93
CA ASN A 309 -22.70 -7.57 -22.24
C ASN A 309 -23.41 -8.18 -21.03
N ASP A 310 -23.48 -7.38 -19.97
CA ASP A 310 -23.86 -7.82 -18.63
C ASP A 310 -25.20 -7.24 -18.16
N GLY A 311 -25.95 -6.60 -19.05
CA GLY A 311 -27.18 -5.87 -18.70
C GLY A 311 -26.89 -4.56 -17.98
N ALA A 312 -27.89 -3.99 -17.32
CA ALA A 312 -27.76 -2.75 -16.56
C ALA A 312 -26.85 -2.94 -15.34
N ILE A 313 -25.80 -2.11 -15.20
CA ILE A 313 -24.77 -2.25 -14.17
C ILE A 313 -25.04 -1.31 -13.00
N CYS A 314 -25.07 -1.85 -11.79
CA CYS A 314 -25.27 -1.09 -10.55
C CYS A 314 -23.99 -0.89 -9.73
N SER A 315 -22.97 -1.75 -9.89
CA SER A 315 -21.69 -1.60 -9.20
C SER A 315 -20.48 -1.97 -10.07
N LEU A 316 -19.41 -1.18 -9.97
CA LEU A 316 -18.11 -1.42 -10.58
C LEU A 316 -17.00 -1.32 -9.52
N HIS A 317 -16.10 -2.30 -9.48
CA HIS A 317 -14.90 -2.31 -8.64
C HIS A 317 -13.69 -2.70 -9.47
N LEU A 318 -12.64 -1.89 -9.41
CA LEU A 318 -11.46 -2.06 -10.24
C LEU A 318 -10.22 -2.08 -9.36
N HIS A 319 -9.46 -3.16 -9.46
CA HIS A 319 -8.28 -3.44 -8.65
C HIS A 319 -7.14 -3.89 -9.55
N GLN A 320 -5.95 -4.01 -8.97
CA GLN A 320 -4.81 -4.60 -9.63
C GLN A 320 -4.24 -5.71 -8.76
N TYR A 321 -4.07 -6.88 -9.36
CA TYR A 321 -3.36 -8.01 -8.76
C TYR A 321 -2.39 -8.54 -9.80
N GLY A 322 -1.12 -8.64 -9.45
CA GLY A 322 -0.16 -8.91 -10.48
C GLY A 322 0.11 -7.69 -11.37
N PHE A 323 0.36 -7.99 -12.64
CA PHE A 323 0.29 -7.02 -13.73
C PHE A 323 -1.12 -6.89 -14.32
N ALA A 324 -2.10 -7.64 -13.83
CA ALA A 324 -3.45 -7.64 -14.37
C ALA A 324 -4.34 -6.63 -13.64
N ALA A 325 -5.14 -5.90 -14.41
CA ALA A 325 -6.32 -5.21 -13.92
C ALA A 325 -7.44 -6.25 -13.69
N VAL A 326 -8.10 -6.16 -12.53
CA VAL A 326 -9.21 -7.02 -12.16
C VAL A 326 -10.45 -6.17 -11.92
N LEU A 327 -11.51 -6.45 -12.68
CA LEU A 327 -12.77 -5.73 -12.66
C LEU A 327 -13.87 -6.64 -12.14
N ALA A 328 -14.51 -6.28 -11.03
CA ALA A 328 -15.81 -6.83 -10.68
C ALA A 328 -16.91 -5.87 -11.12
N LEU A 329 -17.92 -6.40 -11.79
CA LEU A 329 -19.15 -5.68 -12.12
C LEU A 329 -20.34 -6.45 -11.56
N THR A 330 -21.32 -5.73 -11.03
CA THR A 330 -22.59 -6.30 -10.57
C THR A 330 -23.73 -5.64 -11.33
N ASN A 331 -24.63 -6.46 -11.88
CA ASN A 331 -25.78 -5.99 -12.64
C ASN A 331 -27.04 -5.90 -11.76
N GLU A 332 -28.09 -5.25 -12.28
CA GLU A 332 -29.37 -5.07 -11.59
C GLU A 332 -30.14 -6.40 -11.36
N GLU A 333 -29.72 -7.49 -12.01
CA GLU A 333 -30.27 -8.84 -11.79
C GLU A 333 -29.57 -9.57 -10.63
N GLY A 334 -28.63 -8.91 -9.94
CA GLY A 334 -27.89 -9.48 -8.83
C GLY A 334 -26.79 -10.45 -9.26
N VAL A 335 -26.32 -10.37 -10.51
CA VAL A 335 -25.21 -11.18 -11.02
C VAL A 335 -23.94 -10.37 -11.01
N ALA A 336 -22.97 -10.80 -10.20
CA ALA A 336 -21.63 -10.24 -10.19
C ALA A 336 -20.67 -11.09 -11.03
N ARG A 337 -19.84 -10.46 -11.85
CA ARG A 337 -18.81 -11.13 -12.66
C ARG A 337 -17.46 -10.47 -12.45
N VAL A 338 -16.43 -11.29 -12.34
CA VAL A 338 -15.04 -10.85 -12.19
C VAL A 338 -14.30 -11.08 -13.50
N TYR A 339 -13.67 -10.05 -14.02
CA TYR A 339 -12.89 -10.06 -15.25
C TYR A 339 -11.43 -9.69 -14.96
N SER A 340 -10.51 -10.21 -15.78
CA SER A 340 -9.08 -9.87 -15.75
C SER A 340 -8.62 -9.33 -17.11
N SER A 341 -7.70 -8.37 -17.09
CA SER A 341 -7.09 -7.80 -18.29
C SER A 341 -5.63 -7.40 -18.04
N ASP A 342 -4.74 -7.77 -18.96
CA ASP A 342 -3.32 -7.37 -18.90
C ASP A 342 -3.04 -6.05 -19.65
N ASP A 343 -3.96 -5.62 -20.51
CA ASP A 343 -3.75 -4.49 -21.44
C ASP A 343 -4.90 -3.47 -21.46
N PHE A 344 -5.95 -3.71 -20.66
CA PHE A 344 -7.20 -2.95 -20.61
C PHE A 344 -8.09 -3.05 -21.87
N ALA A 345 -7.64 -3.72 -22.93
CA ALA A 345 -8.33 -3.88 -24.20
C ALA A 345 -9.08 -5.22 -24.29
N ALA A 346 -8.43 -6.30 -23.85
CA ALA A 346 -9.01 -7.64 -23.80
C ALA A 346 -9.37 -8.01 -22.35
N TRP A 347 -10.62 -8.42 -22.13
CA TRP A 347 -11.12 -8.81 -20.82
C TRP A 347 -11.59 -10.25 -20.82
N HIS A 348 -11.13 -11.02 -19.83
CA HIS A 348 -11.45 -12.43 -19.67
C HIS A 348 -12.26 -12.63 -18.39
N MET A 349 -13.46 -13.21 -18.51
CA MET A 349 -14.25 -13.58 -17.33
C MET A 349 -13.53 -14.69 -16.55
N MET A 350 -13.37 -14.49 -15.25
CA MET A 350 -12.71 -15.40 -14.33
C MET A 350 -13.73 -16.21 -13.52
N CYS A 351 -14.77 -15.55 -13.01
CA CYS A 351 -15.84 -16.19 -12.24
C CYS A 351 -17.13 -15.36 -12.23
N GLU A 352 -18.20 -15.96 -11.70
CA GLU A 352 -19.53 -15.38 -11.55
C GLU A 352 -20.09 -15.70 -10.16
N VAL A 353 -20.75 -14.73 -9.53
CA VAL A 353 -21.44 -14.85 -8.25
C VAL A 353 -22.89 -14.40 -8.43
N GLN A 354 -23.83 -15.29 -8.10
CA GLN A 354 -25.27 -15.04 -8.21
C GLN A 354 -25.82 -14.43 -6.91
N HIS A 355 -26.96 -13.73 -7.01
CA HIS A 355 -27.69 -13.15 -5.88
C HIS A 355 -26.84 -12.20 -5.01
N SER A 356 -26.12 -11.29 -5.66
CA SER A 356 -25.24 -10.30 -5.03
C SER A 356 -25.68 -8.88 -5.36
N GLU A 357 -25.76 -8.04 -4.33
CA GLU A 357 -25.99 -6.59 -4.48
C GLU A 357 -24.72 -5.86 -4.90
N ALA A 358 -23.57 -6.30 -4.38
CA ALA A 358 -22.25 -5.78 -4.72
C ALA A 358 -21.18 -6.86 -4.44
N THR A 359 -20.13 -6.88 -5.26
CA THR A 359 -18.96 -7.74 -5.06
C THR A 359 -17.67 -6.96 -5.26
N THR A 360 -16.75 -7.08 -4.31
CA THR A 360 -15.45 -6.38 -4.32
C THR A 360 -14.31 -7.40 -4.30
N PRO A 361 -13.46 -7.46 -5.34
CA PRO A 361 -12.35 -8.39 -5.39
C PRO A 361 -11.18 -7.86 -4.57
N TRP A 362 -10.57 -8.72 -3.77
CA TRP A 362 -9.39 -8.44 -2.96
C TRP A 362 -8.35 -9.55 -3.07
N PHE A 363 -7.11 -9.27 -2.71
CA PHE A 363 -6.08 -10.29 -2.53
C PHE A 363 -5.53 -10.23 -1.11
N ILE A 364 -5.62 -11.34 -0.39
CA ILE A 364 -5.15 -11.46 0.99
C ILE A 364 -3.79 -12.15 0.97
N TYR A 365 -2.73 -11.41 1.29
CA TYR A 365 -1.40 -11.99 1.44
C TYR A 365 -1.36 -12.94 2.64
N ALA A 366 -0.58 -14.02 2.53
CA ALA A 366 -0.48 -14.98 3.62
C ALA A 366 -0.08 -14.28 4.94
N LYS A 367 -0.88 -14.51 5.99
CA LYS A 367 -0.77 -13.94 7.35
C LYS A 367 -1.21 -12.49 7.50
N TYR A 368 -1.53 -11.75 6.41
CA TYR A 368 -1.91 -10.34 6.45
C TYR A 368 -2.96 -9.96 5.37
N PRO A 369 -4.11 -9.37 5.75
CA PRO A 369 -4.53 -8.90 7.07
C PRO A 369 -5.39 -9.97 7.77
N SER A 370 -5.43 -11.20 7.24
CA SER A 370 -6.19 -12.30 7.83
C SER A 370 -5.30 -13.44 8.30
N LYS A 371 -5.72 -14.09 9.39
CA LYS A 371 -5.12 -15.32 9.90
C LYS A 371 -5.71 -16.58 9.26
N ILE A 372 -6.91 -16.49 8.68
CA ILE A 372 -7.63 -17.64 8.14
C ILE A 372 -7.75 -17.60 6.62
N ALA A 373 -7.85 -16.40 6.04
CA ALA A 373 -7.96 -16.22 4.60
C ALA A 373 -6.60 -15.95 3.96
N GLY A 374 -6.43 -16.40 2.72
CA GLY A 374 -5.24 -16.15 1.92
C GLY A 374 -5.52 -16.42 0.44
N GLY A 375 -4.82 -15.70 -0.43
CA GLY A 375 -5.03 -15.78 -1.88
C GLY A 375 -6.09 -14.81 -2.36
N GLN A 376 -6.93 -15.26 -3.29
CA GLN A 376 -7.95 -14.45 -3.94
C GLN A 376 -9.21 -14.43 -3.06
N ALA A 377 -9.78 -13.25 -2.85
CA ALA A 377 -10.92 -13.05 -1.96
C ALA A 377 -12.00 -12.19 -2.60
N LEU A 378 -13.27 -12.54 -2.40
CA LEU A 378 -14.43 -11.79 -2.84
C LEU A 378 -15.22 -11.35 -1.61
N TYR A 379 -15.40 -10.04 -1.47
CA TYR A 379 -16.33 -9.48 -0.49
C TYR A 379 -17.69 -9.33 -1.14
N VAL A 380 -18.61 -10.22 -0.79
CA VAL A 380 -19.94 -10.35 -1.41
C VAL A 380 -21.00 -9.82 -0.45
N VAL A 381 -21.83 -8.89 -0.92
CA VAL A 381 -23.07 -8.48 -0.23
C VAL A 381 -24.22 -9.31 -0.82
N PRO A 382 -24.76 -10.31 -0.11
CA PRO A 382 -25.81 -11.16 -0.67
C PRO A 382 -27.16 -10.43 -0.71
N GLU A 383 -27.92 -10.57 -1.80
CA GLU A 383 -29.27 -9.98 -1.95
C GLU A 383 -30.21 -10.43 -0.83
N ALA A 384 -30.17 -11.72 -0.48
CA ALA A 384 -30.99 -12.30 0.59
C ALA A 384 -30.68 -11.73 1.99
N ASN A 385 -29.50 -11.12 2.18
CA ASN A 385 -29.12 -10.48 3.42
C ASN A 385 -28.18 -9.29 3.17
N ALA A 386 -28.72 -8.26 2.52
CA ALA A 386 -27.94 -7.08 2.15
C ALA A 386 -27.41 -6.28 3.36
N SER A 387 -27.78 -6.64 4.61
CA SER A 387 -27.19 -6.04 5.81
C SER A 387 -25.78 -6.56 6.14
N GLN A 388 -25.28 -7.57 5.41
CA GLN A 388 -24.01 -8.23 5.68
C GLN A 388 -23.14 -8.31 4.43
N ALA A 389 -21.82 -8.25 4.60
CA ALA A 389 -20.86 -8.63 3.58
C ALA A 389 -20.02 -9.81 4.06
N TRP A 390 -19.87 -10.80 3.18
CA TRP A 390 -19.17 -12.05 3.42
C TRP A 390 -17.85 -12.05 2.66
N CYS A 391 -16.76 -12.42 3.32
CA CYS A 391 -15.48 -12.69 2.68
C CYS A 391 -15.47 -14.15 2.25
N ARG A 392 -15.40 -14.42 0.95
CA ARG A 392 -15.15 -15.74 0.38
C ARG A 392 -13.74 -15.77 -0.19
N TRP A 393 -12.98 -16.85 0.00
CA TRP A 393 -11.60 -16.88 -0.50
C TRP A 393 -11.19 -18.25 -1.02
N GLY A 394 -10.11 -18.25 -1.82
CA GLY A 394 -9.59 -19.44 -2.45
C GLY A 394 -8.25 -19.22 -3.14
N GLU A 395 -7.69 -20.29 -3.68
CA GLU A 395 -6.46 -20.22 -4.48
C GLU A 395 -6.66 -19.47 -5.81
N ASP A 396 -7.89 -19.48 -6.34
CA ASP A 396 -8.31 -18.71 -7.49
C ASP A 396 -9.73 -18.10 -7.34
N TRP A 397 -10.15 -17.30 -8.31
CA TRP A 397 -11.39 -16.54 -8.30
C TRP A 397 -12.61 -17.43 -8.42
N ALA A 398 -12.49 -18.58 -9.10
CA ALA A 398 -13.58 -19.54 -9.23
C ALA A 398 -13.83 -20.23 -7.88
N VAL A 399 -12.78 -20.69 -7.21
CA VAL A 399 -12.87 -21.27 -5.85
C VAL A 399 -13.41 -20.23 -4.86
N ALA A 400 -12.94 -18.98 -4.92
CA ALA A 400 -13.48 -17.91 -4.09
C ALA A 400 -14.97 -17.64 -4.37
N ALA A 401 -15.42 -17.73 -5.63
CA ALA A 401 -16.83 -17.53 -6.00
C ALA A 401 -17.73 -18.66 -5.49
N GLU A 402 -17.25 -19.91 -5.50
CA GLU A 402 -17.96 -21.08 -4.97
C GLU A 402 -18.27 -20.95 -3.47
N GLY A 403 -17.44 -20.21 -2.71
CA GLY A 403 -17.66 -19.96 -1.29
C GLY A 403 -17.45 -21.19 -0.41
N ALA A 404 -16.57 -22.11 -0.81
CA ALA A 404 -16.23 -23.27 0.01
C ALA A 404 -15.61 -22.86 1.36
N GLU A 405 -14.84 -21.77 1.36
CA GLU A 405 -14.36 -21.07 2.55
C GLU A 405 -14.95 -19.66 2.58
N GLU A 406 -15.77 -19.38 3.60
CA GLU A 406 -16.38 -18.07 3.78
C GLU A 406 -16.58 -17.70 5.25
N SER A 407 -16.64 -16.39 5.52
CA SER A 407 -16.96 -15.86 6.83
C SER A 407 -17.61 -14.47 6.74
N LEU A 408 -18.38 -14.12 7.77
CA LEU A 408 -18.94 -12.78 7.90
C LEU A 408 -17.81 -11.76 8.12
N ALA A 409 -17.63 -10.87 7.15
CA ALA A 409 -16.58 -9.86 7.20
C ALA A 409 -17.07 -8.63 7.95
N VAL A 410 -18.28 -8.13 7.63
CA VAL A 410 -18.80 -6.89 8.19
C VAL A 410 -20.33 -6.86 8.14
N GLN A 411 -20.96 -6.14 9.07
CA GLN A 411 -22.41 -5.95 9.13
C GLN A 411 -22.79 -4.47 9.21
N ALA A 412 -23.87 -4.08 8.55
CA ALA A 412 -24.50 -2.78 8.73
C ALA A 412 -25.31 -2.74 10.05
N PRO A 413 -25.59 -1.54 10.60
CA PRO A 413 -26.50 -1.42 11.74
C PRO A 413 -27.88 -2.00 11.44
N ALA A 414 -28.61 -2.37 12.50
CA ALA A 414 -29.97 -2.89 12.37
C ALA A 414 -30.88 -1.95 11.56
N GLY A 415 -31.64 -2.53 10.62
CA GLY A 415 -32.52 -1.76 9.72
C GLY A 415 -31.78 -1.03 8.59
N CYS A 416 -30.51 -1.39 8.33
CA CYS A 416 -29.73 -0.83 7.24
C CYS A 416 -29.23 -1.91 6.28
N PHE A 417 -28.93 -1.50 5.04
CA PHE A 417 -28.47 -2.36 3.95
C PHE A 417 -27.20 -1.78 3.34
N ILE A 418 -26.22 -2.64 3.08
CA ILE A 418 -25.00 -2.31 2.34
C ILE A 418 -25.35 -2.33 0.85
N LYS A 419 -25.07 -1.24 0.15
CA LYS A 419 -25.27 -1.10 -1.30
C LYS A 419 -23.96 -1.11 -2.09
N ASP A 420 -22.86 -0.83 -1.41
CA ASP A 420 -21.53 -0.89 -2.00
C ASP A 420 -20.49 -1.04 -0.89
N LEU A 421 -19.35 -1.63 -1.20
CA LEU A 421 -18.29 -1.90 -0.22
C LEU A 421 -16.91 -1.76 -0.87
N VAL A 422 -15.99 -1.07 -0.21
CA VAL A 422 -14.58 -1.05 -0.57
C VAL A 422 -13.73 -1.45 0.64
N VAL A 423 -12.64 -2.17 0.37
CA VAL A 423 -11.65 -2.55 1.36
C VAL A 423 -10.26 -2.13 0.87
N ALA A 424 -9.43 -1.62 1.77
CA ALA A 424 -8.00 -1.45 1.51
C ALA A 424 -7.20 -1.35 2.80
N ALA A 425 -5.88 -1.56 2.70
CA ALA A 425 -4.95 -1.18 3.76
C ALA A 425 -5.03 0.34 4.02
N TYR A 426 -5.12 0.77 5.28
CA TYR A 426 -5.10 2.19 5.65
C TYR A 426 -3.82 2.63 6.32
N PHE A 427 -3.10 1.73 7.01
CA PHE A 427 -1.85 2.09 7.68
C PHE A 427 -0.74 1.06 7.46
N SER A 428 -1.01 -0.24 7.62
CA SER A 428 -0.01 -1.28 7.44
C SER A 428 -0.60 -2.46 6.68
N ASP A 429 0.23 -3.46 6.40
CA ASP A 429 -0.21 -4.72 5.80
C ASP A 429 -1.28 -5.46 6.62
N ARG A 430 -1.33 -5.19 7.93
CA ARG A 430 -2.31 -5.78 8.86
C ARG A 430 -3.53 -4.91 9.07
N GLN A 431 -3.44 -3.62 8.77
CA GLN A 431 -4.44 -2.64 9.16
C GLN A 431 -5.17 -2.17 7.91
N CYS A 432 -6.32 -2.79 7.69
CA CYS A 432 -7.24 -2.44 6.62
C CYS A 432 -8.46 -1.73 7.18
N ALA A 433 -9.21 -1.09 6.30
CA ALA A 433 -10.48 -0.46 6.59
C ALA A 433 -11.49 -0.91 5.55
N PHE A 434 -12.71 -1.15 6.02
CA PHE A 434 -13.89 -1.21 5.17
C PHE A 434 -14.52 0.17 5.11
N VAL A 435 -14.96 0.57 3.92
CA VAL A 435 -15.85 1.71 3.74
C VAL A 435 -17.03 1.25 2.89
N ALA A 436 -18.24 1.51 3.37
CA ALA A 436 -19.46 0.99 2.77
C ALA A 436 -20.47 2.10 2.53
N ASP A 437 -21.24 2.00 1.45
CA ASP A 437 -22.45 2.79 1.27
C ASP A 437 -23.61 2.07 1.92
N VAL A 438 -24.20 2.70 2.93
CA VAL A 438 -25.26 2.09 3.74
C VAL A 438 -26.56 2.86 3.57
N GLN A 439 -27.62 2.15 3.20
CA GLN A 439 -28.98 2.65 3.07
C GLN A 439 -29.81 2.28 4.31
N GLU A 440 -30.42 3.26 4.96
CA GLU A 440 -31.41 3.03 6.02
C GLU A 440 -32.75 2.58 5.41
N GLU A 441 -33.46 1.65 6.06
CA GLU A 441 -34.78 1.20 5.64
C GLU A 441 -35.75 2.38 5.45
N GLY A 442 -36.44 2.40 4.31
CA GLY A 442 -37.38 3.47 3.94
C GLY A 442 -36.72 4.76 3.42
N ARG A 443 -35.39 4.84 3.34
CA ARG A 443 -34.68 5.95 2.67
C ARG A 443 -34.23 5.57 1.27
N SER A 444 -34.21 6.54 0.36
CA SER A 444 -33.70 6.37 -1.01
C SER A 444 -32.21 6.69 -1.15
N THR A 445 -31.58 7.27 -0.11
CA THR A 445 -30.18 7.71 -0.15
C THR A 445 -29.32 6.85 0.77
N THR A 446 -28.08 6.62 0.36
CA THR A 446 -27.04 5.99 1.18
C THR A 446 -26.23 7.03 1.94
N LYS A 447 -25.48 6.56 2.94
CA LYS A 447 -24.46 7.33 3.65
C LYS A 447 -23.20 6.47 3.78
N PRO A 448 -22.01 7.08 3.85
CA PRO A 448 -20.79 6.32 4.05
C PRO A 448 -20.66 5.84 5.49
N TYR A 449 -20.29 4.59 5.66
CA TYR A 449 -19.92 3.97 6.93
C TYR A 449 -18.55 3.34 6.82
N TYR A 450 -17.91 3.03 7.94
CA TYR A 450 -16.61 2.37 7.98
C TYR A 450 -16.48 1.38 9.12
N LEU A 451 -15.51 0.47 9.00
CA LEU A 451 -15.03 -0.41 10.05
C LEU A 451 -13.51 -0.52 9.93
N LEU A 452 -12.80 -0.50 11.07
CA LEU A 452 -11.36 -0.78 11.16
C LEU A 452 -11.18 -2.19 11.74
N PRO A 453 -11.24 -3.24 10.91
CA PRO A 453 -11.15 -4.62 11.38
C PRO A 453 -9.77 -4.97 11.94
N GLU A 454 -9.74 -5.88 12.93
CA GLU A 454 -8.49 -6.56 13.32
C GLU A 454 -8.08 -7.66 12.32
N ASP A 455 -9.08 -8.29 11.68
CA ASP A 455 -8.92 -9.32 10.65
C ASP A 455 -9.98 -9.09 9.57
N VAL A 456 -9.55 -8.93 8.32
CA VAL A 456 -10.47 -8.57 7.22
C VAL A 456 -11.37 -9.71 6.77
N ALA A 457 -11.11 -10.97 7.14
CA ALA A 457 -12.00 -12.07 6.78
C ALA A 457 -13.10 -12.28 7.83
N VAL A 458 -12.78 -12.04 9.11
CA VAL A 458 -13.64 -12.35 10.28
C VAL A 458 -13.81 -11.16 11.22
N ALA A 459 -14.00 -9.95 10.67
CA ALA A 459 -14.10 -8.79 11.55
C ALA A 459 -15.36 -8.85 12.42
N ASP A 460 -16.47 -9.39 11.89
CA ASP A 460 -17.79 -9.47 12.54
C ASP A 460 -18.23 -8.14 13.21
N GLY A 461 -17.70 -7.04 12.70
CA GLY A 461 -17.85 -5.72 13.27
C GLY A 461 -19.04 -5.00 12.65
N GLU A 462 -19.78 -4.26 13.47
CA GLU A 462 -20.81 -3.34 12.98
C GLU A 462 -20.16 -2.09 12.39
N LEU A 463 -20.59 -1.73 11.17
CA LEU A 463 -20.24 -0.50 10.48
C LEU A 463 -20.68 0.72 11.28
N GLN A 464 -19.81 1.72 11.36
CA GLN A 464 -20.09 2.99 12.04
C GLN A 464 -20.15 4.14 11.03
N PRO A 465 -20.96 5.19 11.27
CA PRO A 465 -21.05 6.32 10.35
C PRO A 465 -19.68 6.97 10.11
N LEU A 466 -19.32 7.18 8.85
CA LEU A 466 -18.13 7.95 8.47
C LEU A 466 -18.50 9.44 8.39
N ALA A 467 -17.81 10.28 9.15
CA ALA A 467 -18.07 11.71 9.09
C ALA A 467 -17.76 12.27 7.70
N TYR A 468 -18.60 13.17 7.19
CA TYR A 468 -18.41 13.80 5.89
C TYR A 468 -18.54 15.32 5.99
N VAL A 469 -17.64 16.04 5.33
CA VAL A 469 -17.69 17.50 5.19
C VAL A 469 -18.19 17.85 3.78
N GLY A 470 -19.49 18.11 3.66
CA GLY A 470 -20.07 18.62 2.42
C GLY A 470 -21.58 18.85 2.52
N ALA A 471 -22.14 19.51 1.50
CA ALA A 471 -23.52 19.99 1.53
C ALA A 471 -24.56 18.94 1.10
N ALA A 472 -24.16 17.91 0.37
CA ALA A 472 -25.07 16.89 -0.17
C ALA A 472 -24.57 15.47 0.16
N PRO A 473 -25.46 14.48 0.31
CA PRO A 473 -25.08 13.09 0.52
C PRO A 473 -24.14 12.59 -0.59
N LEU A 474 -23.19 11.74 -0.22
CA LEU A 474 -22.27 11.09 -1.16
C LEU A 474 -22.46 9.59 -1.12
N HIS A 475 -21.97 8.92 -2.17
CA HIS A 475 -21.93 7.48 -2.30
C HIS A 475 -20.87 7.05 -3.34
N HIS A 476 -20.72 5.76 -3.57
CA HIS A 476 -19.77 5.09 -4.44
C HIS A 476 -18.34 5.58 -4.24
N ILE A 477 -17.77 5.31 -3.06
CA ILE A 477 -16.39 5.67 -2.74
C ILE A 477 -15.42 4.70 -3.43
N ARG A 478 -14.42 5.22 -4.17
CA ARG A 478 -13.34 4.43 -4.80
C ARG A 478 -11.98 4.96 -4.39
N ILE A 479 -11.12 4.06 -3.91
CA ILE A 479 -9.77 4.41 -3.44
C ILE A 479 -8.85 4.44 -4.66
N PHE A 480 -8.23 5.59 -4.92
CA PHE A 480 -7.31 5.73 -6.05
C PHE A 480 -5.87 5.36 -5.66
N ASN A 481 -5.38 5.92 -4.56
CA ASN A 481 -4.06 5.61 -4.01
C ASN A 481 -4.01 5.96 -2.51
N ARG A 482 -2.95 5.53 -1.82
CA ARG A 482 -2.82 5.68 -0.36
C ARG A 482 -1.38 5.88 0.12
N GLY A 483 -1.28 6.53 1.27
CA GLY A 483 -0.10 6.57 2.14
C GLY A 483 -0.50 6.21 3.59
N PRO A 484 0.42 6.33 4.57
CA PRO A 484 0.14 6.04 5.97
C PRO A 484 -1.07 6.82 6.47
N SER A 485 -2.13 6.14 6.88
CA SER A 485 -3.34 6.76 7.41
C SER A 485 -3.99 7.78 6.48
N TYR A 486 -3.79 7.68 5.16
CA TYR A 486 -4.37 8.63 4.22
C TYR A 486 -4.79 7.96 2.91
N TRP A 487 -6.05 8.16 2.53
CA TRP A 487 -6.57 7.70 1.24
C TRP A 487 -6.87 8.90 0.36
N LEU A 488 -6.33 8.89 -0.86
CA LEU A 488 -6.81 9.70 -1.97
C LEU A 488 -7.87 8.88 -2.71
N LEU A 489 -9.06 9.45 -2.85
CA LEU A 489 -10.23 8.72 -3.33
C LEU A 489 -11.12 9.60 -4.19
N THR A 490 -12.12 8.97 -4.80
CA THR A 490 -13.23 9.64 -5.46
C THR A 490 -14.57 9.20 -4.88
N PHE A 491 -15.62 9.97 -5.13
CA PHE A 491 -17.01 9.65 -4.74
C PHE A 491 -18.02 10.32 -5.69
N LEU A 492 -19.25 9.81 -5.74
CA LEU A 492 -20.38 10.46 -6.40
C LEU A 492 -21.19 11.33 -5.43
N ARG A 493 -21.78 12.39 -5.95
CA ARG A 493 -22.66 13.30 -5.22
C ARG A 493 -23.65 13.98 -6.16
N ASP A 494 -24.91 14.04 -5.74
CA ASP A 494 -25.96 14.76 -6.45
C ASP A 494 -25.67 16.27 -6.48
N CYS A 495 -25.68 16.84 -7.69
CA CYS A 495 -25.48 18.26 -7.96
C CYS A 495 -26.64 18.81 -8.78
N GLY A 496 -27.82 18.89 -8.15
CA GLY A 496 -29.02 19.45 -8.78
C GLY A 496 -29.76 18.46 -9.68
N GLY A 497 -29.86 17.20 -9.24
CA GLY A 497 -30.48 16.10 -9.99
C GLY A 497 -29.53 15.38 -10.95
N GLN A 498 -28.23 15.64 -10.86
CA GLN A 498 -27.21 14.98 -11.67
C GLN A 498 -26.08 14.51 -10.76
N GLU A 499 -25.85 13.20 -10.77
CA GLU A 499 -24.71 12.58 -10.11
C GLU A 499 -23.41 12.95 -10.81
N ARG A 500 -22.46 13.46 -10.02
CA ARG A 500 -21.13 13.86 -10.51
C ARG A 500 -20.04 13.24 -9.66
N LEU A 501 -18.94 12.90 -10.32
CA LEU A 501 -17.72 12.41 -9.69
C LEU A 501 -16.94 13.57 -9.07
N PHE A 502 -16.39 13.35 -7.88
CA PHE A 502 -15.55 14.30 -7.14
C PHE A 502 -14.30 13.62 -6.60
N TRP A 503 -13.22 14.40 -6.46
CA TRP A 503 -12.04 14.00 -5.69
C TRP A 503 -12.24 14.28 -4.19
N GLY A 504 -11.71 13.39 -3.37
CA GLY A 504 -11.76 13.48 -1.92
C GLY A 504 -10.59 12.80 -1.23
N CYS A 505 -10.56 12.91 0.08
CA CYS A 505 -9.65 12.16 0.92
C CYS A 505 -10.30 11.71 2.22
N ILE A 506 -9.76 10.63 2.80
CA ILE A 506 -9.97 10.29 4.21
C ILE A 506 -8.61 10.33 4.89
N ASP A 507 -8.54 11.10 5.98
CA ASP A 507 -7.42 11.07 6.90
C ASP A 507 -7.80 10.24 8.13
N TRP A 508 -7.15 9.08 8.28
CA TRP A 508 -7.40 8.12 9.35
C TRP A 508 -6.76 8.51 10.68
N GLU A 509 -5.88 9.52 10.70
CA GLU A 509 -5.38 10.11 11.96
C GLU A 509 -6.40 11.05 12.60
N ALA A 510 -7.40 11.51 11.84
CA ALA A 510 -8.49 12.30 12.40
C ALA A 510 -9.38 11.45 13.32
N SER A 511 -9.82 12.03 14.44
CA SER A 511 -10.76 11.38 15.36
C SER A 511 -12.03 12.24 15.52
N PRO A 512 -13.18 11.83 14.96
CA PRO A 512 -13.37 10.66 14.09
C PRO A 512 -12.76 10.83 12.69
N PRO A 513 -12.50 9.72 11.96
CA PRO A 513 -12.12 9.78 10.55
C PRO A 513 -13.16 10.55 9.76
N THR A 514 -12.71 11.42 8.86
CA THR A 514 -13.58 12.33 8.12
C THR A 514 -13.24 12.32 6.64
N LEU A 515 -14.25 12.05 5.80
CA LEU A 515 -14.17 12.23 4.36
C LEU A 515 -14.30 13.71 4.01
N ARG A 516 -13.36 14.24 3.22
CA ARG A 516 -13.35 15.65 2.78
C ARG A 516 -13.22 15.74 1.26
N PRO A 517 -13.99 16.61 0.58
CA PRO A 517 -13.77 16.95 -0.82
C PRO A 517 -12.47 17.73 -0.98
N LEU A 518 -11.88 17.66 -2.18
CA LEU A 518 -10.70 18.43 -2.57
C LEU A 518 -11.13 19.52 -3.59
N PRO A 519 -11.49 20.73 -3.13
CA PRO A 519 -12.25 21.69 -3.93
C PRO A 519 -11.41 22.47 -4.95
N ASP A 520 -10.08 22.38 -4.89
CA ASP A 520 -9.17 23.15 -5.72
C ASP A 520 -7.85 22.39 -5.97
N ALA A 521 -7.05 22.94 -6.89
CA ALA A 521 -5.80 22.33 -7.32
C ALA A 521 -4.76 22.26 -6.19
N GLU A 522 -4.74 23.20 -5.24
CA GLU A 522 -3.79 23.18 -4.13
C GLU A 522 -4.11 22.03 -3.16
N ALA A 523 -5.39 21.88 -2.80
CA ALA A 523 -5.85 20.78 -1.96
C ALA A 523 -5.58 19.42 -2.64
N PHE A 524 -5.80 19.34 -3.95
CA PHE A 524 -5.56 18.13 -4.73
C PHE A 524 -4.07 17.79 -4.86
N ASP A 525 -3.21 18.75 -5.15
CA ASP A 525 -1.75 18.55 -5.20
C ASP A 525 -1.18 18.18 -3.83
N ARG A 526 -1.71 18.76 -2.74
CA ARG A 526 -1.36 18.35 -1.38
C ARG A 526 -1.75 16.89 -1.12
N ALA A 527 -2.95 16.48 -1.51
CA ALA A 527 -3.37 15.08 -1.37
C ALA A 527 -2.48 14.13 -2.19
N LYS A 528 -2.14 14.49 -3.44
CA LYS A 528 -1.19 13.74 -4.28
C LYS A 528 0.20 13.66 -3.65
N SER A 529 0.66 14.73 -3.02
CA SER A 529 1.93 14.79 -2.29
C SER A 529 1.96 13.80 -1.12
N VAL A 530 0.84 13.63 -0.41
CA VAL A 530 0.72 12.69 0.71
C VAL A 530 0.77 11.23 0.25
N VAL A 531 0.15 10.91 -0.89
CA VAL A 531 0.15 9.54 -1.44
C VAL A 531 1.32 9.25 -2.40
N GLY A 532 2.29 10.16 -2.49
CA GLY A 532 3.54 9.98 -3.24
C GLY A 532 3.43 10.10 -4.76
N LEU A 533 2.40 10.76 -5.27
CA LEU A 533 2.18 11.00 -6.70
C LEU A 533 2.88 12.26 -7.23
N ILE A 534 3.32 13.16 -6.33
CA ILE A 534 4.11 14.34 -6.66
C ILE A 534 5.35 14.42 -5.78
#